data_AF-A0A358J136-F1
#
_entry.id   AF-A0A358J136-F1
#
_cell.length_a   1.000
_cell.length_b   1.000
_cell.length_c   1.000
_cell.angle_alpha   90.00
_cell.angle_beta   90.00
_cell.angle_gamma   90.00
#
_symmetry.space_group_name_H-M   'P 1'
#
loop_
_entity.id
_entity.type
_entity.pdbx_description
1 polymer ?
#
loop_
_entity_poly.entity_id
_entity_poly.type
_entity_poly.pdbx_seq_one_letter_code
_entity_poly.pdbx_strand_id
1 'polypeptide(L)' 'AGRNGCRLWQGMDSSLKFCLIAEGRYDAYPRTGPTSEWDTAAGQAVLEAAGGRVLAKDGRPLAYGKPGFLNGPFCAIGA' A
#
# COMPACT_ATOMS: atom_id res chain seq x y z
N ALA A 1 -13.26 22.89 -4.04
CA ALA A 1 -11.85 23.02 -4.42
C ALA A 1 -11.10 21.80 -3.89
N GLY A 2 -10.70 20.88 -4.77
CA GLY A 2 -9.98 19.68 -4.35
C GLY A 2 -8.62 20.06 -3.74
N ARG A 3 -8.27 19.45 -2.61
CA ARG A 3 -6.91 19.57 -2.05
C ARG A 3 -5.92 19.20 -3.17
N ASN A 4 -5.09 20.15 -3.58
CA ASN A 4 -3.94 19.95 -4.47
C ASN A 4 -4.27 19.56 -5.94
N GLY A 5 -5.33 20.12 -6.54
CA GLY A 5 -5.61 19.91 -7.97
C GLY A 5 -6.23 18.56 -8.33
N CYS A 6 -6.45 17.68 -7.34
CA CYS A 6 -7.20 16.44 -7.50
C CYS A 6 -8.70 16.74 -7.71
N ARG A 7 -9.22 16.47 -8.91
CA ARG A 7 -10.63 16.71 -9.26
C ARG A 7 -11.56 15.54 -8.89
N LEU A 8 -11.01 14.34 -8.76
CA LEU A 8 -11.74 13.12 -8.43
C LEU A 8 -11.11 12.50 -7.18
N TRP A 9 -11.79 12.62 -6.06
CA TRP A 9 -11.38 12.00 -4.81
C TRP A 9 -12.38 10.92 -4.45
N GLN A 10 -11.91 9.69 -4.32
CA GLN A 10 -12.71 8.56 -3.86
C GLN A 10 -12.10 8.03 -2.57
N GLY A 11 -12.89 8.09 -1.48
CA GLY A 11 -12.55 7.42 -0.24
C GLY A 11 -12.54 5.91 -0.47
N MET A 12 -11.50 5.23 0.02
CA MET A 12 -11.34 3.79 -0.15
C MET A 12 -10.54 3.20 1.00
N ASP A 13 -10.94 2.01 1.44
CA ASP A 13 -10.25 1.24 2.47
C ASP A 13 -8.82 0.91 2.05
N SER A 14 -7.91 0.87 3.03
CA SER A 14 -6.47 0.68 2.77
C SER A 14 -6.15 -0.69 2.20
N SER A 15 -6.82 -1.74 2.66
CA SER A 15 -6.59 -3.12 2.21
C SER A 15 -7.04 -3.36 0.77
N LEU A 16 -8.17 -2.78 0.35
CA LEU A 16 -8.69 -2.93 -1.00
C LEU A 16 -7.75 -2.35 -2.07
N LYS A 17 -6.96 -1.32 -1.72
CA LYS A 17 -6.01 -0.69 -2.65
C LYS A 17 -4.95 -1.65 -3.18
N PHE A 18 -4.53 -2.62 -2.37
CA PHE A 18 -3.57 -3.63 -2.82
C PHE A 18 -4.17 -4.49 -3.94
N CYS A 19 -5.40 -4.97 -3.77
CA CYS A 19 -6.09 -5.77 -4.79
C CYS A 19 -6.31 -4.98 -6.07
N LEU A 20 -6.69 -3.71 -5.97
CA LEU A 20 -6.93 -2.88 -7.15
C LEU A 20 -5.65 -2.58 -7.94
N ILE A 21 -4.50 -2.48 -7.26
CA ILE A 21 -3.19 -2.41 -7.93
C ILE A 21 -2.84 -3.77 -8.56
N ALA A 22 -3.08 -4.88 -7.84
CA ALA A 22 -2.85 -6.22 -8.36
C ALA A 22 -3.71 -6.52 -9.62
N GLU A 23 -4.91 -5.95 -9.69
CA GLU A 23 -5.79 -5.98 -10.88
C GLU A 23 -5.34 -5.05 -12.02
N GLY A 24 -4.31 -4.22 -11.81
CA GLY A 24 -3.82 -3.24 -12.80
C GLY A 24 -4.70 -2.00 -12.94
N ARG A 25 -5.61 -1.73 -11.99
CA ARG A 25 -6.51 -0.56 -12.02
C ARG A 25 -5.87 0.72 -11.52
N TYR A 26 -4.79 0.60 -10.74
CA TYR A 26 -3.99 1.71 -10.23
C TYR A 26 -2.51 1.33 -10.25
N ASP A 27 -1.64 2.31 -10.43
CA ASP A 27 -0.20 2.07 -10.51
C ASP A 27 0.49 2.03 -9.14
N ALA A 28 0.02 2.85 -8.20
CA ALA A 28 0.69 3.02 -6.91
C ALA A 28 -0.23 3.45 -5.76
N TYR A 29 0.13 3.03 -4.56
CA TYR A 29 -0.46 3.46 -3.29
C TYR A 29 0.65 3.86 -2.30
N PRO A 30 1.00 5.15 -2.25
CA PRO A 30 1.86 5.68 -1.19
C PRO A 30 1.07 5.84 0.11
N ARG A 31 1.62 5.32 1.21
CA ARG A 31 1.05 5.45 2.56
C ARG A 31 2.06 6.10 3.50
N THR A 32 1.73 7.30 3.99
CA THR A 32 2.58 8.08 4.90
C THR A 32 2.12 8.06 6.35
N GLY A 33 0.86 7.70 6.61
CA GLY A 33 0.31 7.57 7.96
C GLY A 33 0.49 6.15 8.53
N PRO A 34 0.40 5.99 9.87
CA PRO A 34 0.58 4.69 10.51
C PRO A 34 -0.46 3.67 10.03
N THR A 35 -0.04 2.41 10.01
CA THR A 35 -0.88 1.22 9.81
C THR A 35 -0.30 0.11 10.67
N SER A 36 -1.11 -0.90 10.98
CA SER A 36 -0.63 -2.11 11.63
C SER A 36 -0.21 -3.15 10.60
N GLU A 37 0.63 -4.10 10.98
CA GLU A 37 1.07 -5.20 10.13
C GLU A 37 -0.10 -5.97 9.50
N TRP A 38 -1.15 -6.23 10.26
CA TRP A 38 -2.35 -6.92 9.77
C TRP A 38 -3.15 -6.13 8.73
N ASP A 39 -2.96 -4.80 8.63
CA ASP A 39 -3.62 -3.98 7.61
C ASP A 39 -2.97 -4.17 6.22
N THR A 40 -1.71 -4.65 6.18
CA THR A 40 -0.93 -4.76 4.94
C THR A 40 -0.54 -6.18 4.57
N ALA A 41 -0.40 -7.10 5.53
CA ALA A 41 0.14 -8.46 5.30
C ALA A 41 -0.58 -9.23 4.19
N ALA A 42 -1.91 -9.32 4.27
CA ALA A 42 -2.69 -10.02 3.27
C ALA A 42 -2.63 -9.32 1.90
N GLY A 43 -2.72 -7.99 1.88
CA GLY A 43 -2.68 -7.20 0.65
C GLY A 43 -1.32 -7.27 -0.06
N GLN A 44 -0.22 -7.22 0.70
CA GLN A 44 1.13 -7.38 0.17
C GLN A 44 1.31 -8.75 -0.48
N ALA A 45 0.89 -9.83 0.18
CA ALA A 45 0.99 -11.18 -0.38
C ALA A 45 0.24 -11.32 -1.71
N VAL A 46 -0.98 -10.76 -1.80
CA VAL A 46 -1.76 -10.75 -3.05
C VAL A 46 -1.05 -9.95 -4.15
N LEU A 47 -0.59 -8.73 -3.82
CA LEU A 47 0.07 -7.87 -4.80
C LEU A 47 1.39 -8.47 -5.31
N GLU A 48 2.21 -9.03 -4.42
CA GLU A 48 3.47 -9.66 -4.79
C GLU A 48 3.25 -10.93 -5.62
N ALA A 49 2.20 -11.72 -5.32
CA ALA A 49 1.81 -12.86 -6.16
C ALA A 49 1.37 -12.43 -7.57
N ALA A 50 0.82 -11.22 -7.72
CA ALA A 50 0.50 -10.61 -9.01
C ALA A 50 1.70 -9.93 -9.71
N GLY A 51 2.91 -9.98 -9.12
CA GLY A 51 4.13 -9.40 -9.66
C GLY A 51 4.44 -7.96 -9.22
N GLY A 52 3.57 -7.37 -8.39
CA GLY A 52 3.80 -6.07 -7.78
C GLY A 52 4.75 -6.14 -6.57
N ARG A 53 4.91 -5.02 -5.86
CA ARG A 53 5.87 -4.88 -4.76
C ARG A 53 5.33 -3.95 -3.68
N VAL A 54 5.65 -4.22 -2.41
CA VAL A 54 5.41 -3.29 -1.30
C VAL A 54 6.74 -2.91 -0.67
N LEU A 55 7.13 -1.65 -0.81
CA LEU A 55 8.44 -1.15 -0.40
C LEU A 55 8.31 -0.23 0.81
N ALA A 56 9.14 -0.46 1.82
CA ALA A 56 9.34 0.47 2.91
C ALA A 56 10.09 1.72 2.44
N LYS A 57 10.18 2.74 3.32
CA LYS A 57 10.86 4.01 3.03
C LYS A 57 12.30 3.86 2.53
N ASP A 58 13.00 2.81 2.93
CA ASP A 58 14.38 2.51 2.53
C ASP A 58 14.49 1.75 1.19
N GLY A 59 13.37 1.52 0.52
CA GLY A 59 13.31 0.79 -0.75
C GLY A 59 13.38 -0.73 -0.61
N ARG A 60 13.44 -1.27 0.62
CA ARG A 60 13.40 -2.70 0.86
C ARG A 60 11.95 -3.20 0.95
N PRO A 61 11.69 -4.50 0.72
CA PRO A 61 10.37 -5.06 0.95
C PRO A 61 9.88 -4.76 2.37
N LEU A 62 8.61 -4.39 2.51
CA LEU A 62 8.01 -4.15 3.82
C LEU A 62 8.03 -5.46 4.63
N ALA A 63 8.68 -5.42 5.78
CA ALA A 63 8.90 -6.59 6.64
C ALA A 63 7.83 -6.68 7.75
N TYR A 64 7.61 -7.89 8.26
CA TYR A 64 6.64 -8.23 9.31
C TYR A 64 7.33 -8.85 10.53
N GLY A 65 6.64 -8.91 11.67
CA GLY A 65 7.18 -9.40 12.94
C GLY A 65 7.95 -8.34 13.74
N LYS A 66 7.65 -7.05 13.53
CA LYS A 66 8.31 -5.94 14.22
C LYS A 66 7.76 -5.77 15.64
N PRO A 67 8.58 -5.29 16.61
CA PRO A 67 8.07 -4.90 17.92
C PRO A 67 6.94 -3.87 17.80
N GLY A 68 5.80 -4.15 18.44
CA GLY A 68 4.62 -3.28 18.40
C GLY A 68 3.80 -3.33 17.11
N PHE A 69 4.19 -4.15 16.12
CA PHE A 69 3.41 -4.42 14.90
C PHE A 69 3.01 -3.19 14.07
N LEU A 70 3.71 -2.06 14.23
CA LEU A 70 3.44 -0.84 13.49
C LEU A 70 4.30 -0.74 12.24
N ASN A 71 3.67 -0.41 11.11
CA ASN A 71 4.36 -0.09 9.87
C ASN A 71 4.71 1.40 9.83
N GLY A 72 5.93 1.69 9.39
CA GLY A 72 6.30 3.02 8.91
C GLY A 72 5.72 3.31 7.52
N PRO A 73 6.11 4.43 6.89
CA PRO A 73 5.72 4.75 5.53
C PRO A 73 6.12 3.66 4.53
N PHE A 74 5.23 3.37 3.57
CA PHE A 74 5.46 2.40 2.50
C PHE A 74 4.83 2.85 1.18
N CYS A 75 5.21 2.20 0.09
CA CYS A 75 4.56 2.33 -1.21
C CYS A 75 4.26 0.94 -1.78
N ALA A 76 3.01 0.69 -2.14
CA ALA A 76 2.63 -0.45 -2.97
C ALA A 76 2.66 -0.04 -4.44
N ILE A 77 3.28 -0.84 -5.31
CA ILE A 77 3.51 -0.55 -6.72
C ILE A 77 3.10 -1.77 -7.56
N GLY A 78 2.42 -1.53 -8.69
CA GLY A 78 2.06 -2.56 -9.67
C GLY A 78 3.27 -3.20 -10.36
N ALA A 79 3.01 -4.22 -11.16
CA ALA A 79 4.02 -4.97 -11.92
C ALA A 79 4.68 -4.14 -13.04
#